data_AF-A0A2V8X116-F1
#
_entry.id   AF-A0A2V8X116-F1
#
_cell.length_a   1.000
_cell.length_b   1.000
_cell.length_c   1.000
_cell.angle_alpha   90.00
_cell.angle_beta   90.00
_cell.angle_gamma   90.00
#
_symmetry.space_group_name_H-M   'P 1'
#
loop_
_entity.id
_entity.type
_entity.pdbx_description
1 polymer ?
#
loop_
_entity_poly.entity_id
_entity_poly.type
_entity_poly.pdbx_seq_one_letter_code
_entity_poly.pdbx_strand_id
1 'polypeptide(L)'
;MVDTAGEPEELPPVDSWISKVDFRSTAEVKIPERLVDQVIGQEHAVEVIRKASEQKRHVMLIGDPGTGKSMLARSMTEMLPREDLQDIIVYHNPEDPNEPKIRVVPAGKGREIVNAQKAEAMQRREQKASMVMTIVFFIIGLSVILSYNWGAPTPEFRTDAPNIILFGILVAAIIYIATRYTGHRQENLMVPKLLVSHTPDEMPPFVDATGSHAGALLGDVKHDPFQSGGLETPAH
;
A
#
# COMPACT_ATOMS: atom_id res chain seq x y z
N MET A 1 24.42 5.12 -45.67
CA MET A 1 25.22 3.97 -46.14
C MET A 1 24.80 2.81 -45.25
N VAL A 2 24.13 1.82 -45.84
CA VAL A 2 23.65 0.63 -45.14
C VAL A 2 24.85 -0.28 -45.01
N ASP A 3 25.33 -0.50 -43.79
CA ASP A 3 26.33 -1.54 -43.52
C ASP A 3 25.72 -2.89 -43.93
N THR A 4 26.30 -3.47 -44.96
CA THR A 4 26.02 -4.85 -45.38
C THR A 4 26.46 -5.76 -44.24
N ALA A 5 25.48 -6.42 -43.61
CA ALA A 5 25.73 -7.52 -42.68
C ALA A 5 26.69 -8.51 -43.34
N GLY A 6 27.84 -8.73 -42.69
CA GLY A 6 28.84 -9.70 -43.14
C GLY A 6 28.23 -11.08 -43.33
N GLU A 7 28.77 -11.83 -44.29
CA GLU A 7 28.42 -13.23 -44.53
C GLU A 7 28.45 -14.02 -43.21
N PRO A 8 27.49 -14.93 -42.96
CA PRO A 8 27.51 -15.74 -41.74
C PRO A 8 28.77 -16.61 -41.74
N GLU A 9 29.68 -16.30 -40.82
CA GLU A 9 30.86 -17.10 -40.58
C GLU A 9 30.41 -18.52 -40.19
N GLU A 10 30.70 -19.53 -41.03
CA GLU A 10 30.31 -20.91 -40.76
C GLU A 10 30.99 -21.36 -39.47
N LEU A 11 30.21 -21.45 -38.39
CA LEU A 11 30.69 -21.90 -37.10
C LEU A 11 31.18 -23.35 -37.21
N PRO A 12 32.32 -23.70 -36.57
CA PRO A 12 32.81 -25.06 -36.59
C PRO A 12 31.78 -26.02 -35.95
N PRO A 13 31.78 -27.30 -36.36
CA PRO A 13 30.93 -28.32 -35.74
C PRO A 13 31.07 -28.34 -34.21
N VAL A 14 29.97 -28.59 -33.50
CA VAL A 14 29.90 -28.53 -32.02
C VAL A 14 31.00 -29.36 -31.36
N ASP A 15 31.30 -30.55 -31.89
CA ASP A 15 32.36 -31.44 -31.37
C ASP A 15 33.77 -30.83 -31.49
N SER A 16 34.01 -30.07 -32.56
CA SER A 16 35.28 -29.35 -32.76
C SER A 16 35.35 -28.07 -31.92
N TRP A 17 34.21 -27.45 -31.64
CA TRP A 17 34.14 -26.29 -30.76
C TRP A 17 34.35 -26.67 -29.29
N ILE A 18 33.65 -27.70 -28.79
CA ILE A 18 33.71 -28.10 -27.38
C ILE A 18 35.10 -28.59 -26.97
N SER A 19 35.83 -29.23 -27.87
CA SER A 19 37.22 -29.67 -27.61
C SER A 19 38.20 -28.50 -27.41
N LYS A 20 37.82 -27.28 -27.79
CA LYS A 20 38.61 -26.05 -27.54
C LYS A 20 38.26 -25.36 -26.22
N VAL A 21 37.15 -25.73 -25.58
CA VAL A 21 36.69 -25.10 -24.34
C VAL A 21 37.11 -25.95 -23.14
N ASP A 22 37.94 -25.40 -22.26
CA ASP A 22 38.49 -26.12 -21.10
C ASP A 22 37.57 -25.95 -19.87
N PHE A 23 36.72 -26.95 -19.62
CA PHE A 23 35.96 -27.08 -18.37
C PHE A 23 35.59 -28.55 -18.13
N ARG A 24 35.48 -28.95 -16.86
CA ARG A 24 35.07 -30.32 -16.49
C ARG A 24 33.59 -30.42 -16.14
N SER A 25 33.01 -29.34 -15.65
CA SER A 25 31.61 -29.27 -15.21
C SER A 25 31.03 -27.88 -15.47
N THR A 26 29.72 -27.83 -15.71
CA THR A 26 29.00 -26.55 -15.85
C THR A 26 29.08 -25.67 -14.61
N ALA A 27 29.47 -26.22 -13.46
CA ALA A 27 29.76 -25.46 -12.24
C ALA A 27 30.96 -24.49 -12.39
N GLU A 28 31.87 -24.76 -13.33
CA GLU A 28 33.05 -23.92 -13.61
C GLU A 28 32.72 -22.78 -14.58
N VAL A 29 31.56 -22.83 -15.25
CA VAL A 29 31.13 -21.85 -16.23
C VAL A 29 30.59 -20.61 -15.51
N LYS A 30 31.21 -19.46 -15.74
CA LYS A 30 30.75 -18.18 -15.18
C LYS A 30 29.48 -17.72 -15.87
N ILE A 31 28.41 -17.56 -15.09
CA ILE A 31 27.14 -17.00 -15.56
C ILE A 31 27.20 -15.48 -15.38
N PRO A 32 26.90 -14.68 -16.42
CA PRO A 32 26.82 -13.22 -16.30
C PRO A 32 25.80 -12.79 -15.25
N GLU A 33 26.07 -11.71 -14.50
CA GLU A 33 25.16 -11.22 -13.45
C GLU A 33 23.89 -10.59 -14.01
N ARG A 34 24.00 -9.89 -15.15
CA ARG A 34 22.89 -9.16 -15.77
C ARG A 34 22.10 -10.08 -16.68
N LEU A 35 20.77 -9.99 -16.64
CA LEU A 35 19.90 -10.82 -17.47
C LEU A 35 20.09 -10.56 -18.97
N VAL A 36 20.45 -9.34 -19.35
CA VAL A 36 20.67 -8.98 -20.76
C VAL A 36 21.84 -9.74 -21.37
N ASP A 37 22.89 -10.01 -20.59
CA ASP A 37 24.11 -10.70 -21.04
C ASP A 37 23.93 -12.24 -21.05
N GLN A 38 22.83 -12.73 -20.48
CA GLN A 38 22.45 -14.15 -20.52
C GLN A 38 21.59 -14.50 -21.74
N VAL A 39 21.20 -13.52 -22.56
CA VAL A 39 20.42 -13.76 -23.78
C VAL A 39 21.36 -14.24 -24.89
N ILE A 40 21.05 -15.40 -25.48
CA ILE A 40 21.91 -16.08 -26.46
C ILE A 40 21.29 -15.98 -27.87
N GLY A 41 22.09 -15.58 -28.86
CA GLY A 41 21.72 -15.61 -30.28
C GLY A 41 20.61 -14.64 -30.68
N GLN A 42 20.47 -13.54 -29.94
CA GLN A 42 19.47 -12.48 -30.17
C GLN A 42 20.11 -11.10 -30.05
N GLU A 43 21.26 -10.90 -30.69
CA GLU A 43 22.09 -9.70 -30.56
C GLU A 43 21.33 -8.43 -30.96
N HIS A 44 20.54 -8.52 -32.04
CA HIS A 44 19.71 -7.41 -32.50
C HIS A 44 18.61 -7.04 -31.48
N ALA A 45 17.92 -8.03 -30.90
CA ALA A 45 16.88 -7.78 -29.91
C ALA A 45 17.45 -7.15 -28.63
N VAL A 46 18.63 -7.60 -28.20
CA VAL A 46 19.36 -7.02 -27.06
C VAL A 46 19.73 -5.56 -27.33
N GLU A 47 20.23 -5.24 -28.53
CA GLU A 47 20.57 -3.86 -28.91
C GLU A 47 19.33 -2.94 -28.89
N VAL A 48 18.21 -3.41 -29.44
CA VAL A 48 16.95 -2.68 -29.45
C VAL A 48 16.42 -2.45 -28.02
N ILE A 49 16.42 -3.47 -27.18
CA ILE A 49 15.99 -3.38 -25.77
C ILE A 49 16.88 -2.41 -24.99
N ARG A 50 18.20 -2.43 -25.22
CA ARG A 50 19.12 -1.46 -24.60
C ARG A 50 18.77 -0.02 -24.96
N LYS A 51 18.64 0.27 -26.26
CA LYS A 51 18.26 1.62 -26.75
C LYS A 51 16.88 2.04 -26.24
N ALA A 52 15.92 1.12 -26.21
CA ALA A 52 14.57 1.39 -25.74
C ALA A 52 14.52 1.68 -24.23
N SER A 53 15.36 1.01 -23.44
CA SER A 53 15.47 1.22 -21.99
C SER A 53 16.01 2.62 -21.68
N GLU A 54 17.09 3.03 -22.35
CA GLU A 54 17.69 4.36 -22.18
C GLU A 54 16.72 5.48 -22.58
N GLN A 55 15.94 5.28 -23.63
CA GLN A 55 14.99 6.27 -24.16
C GLN A 55 13.56 6.14 -23.62
N LYS A 56 13.31 5.18 -22.71
CA LYS A 56 11.97 4.85 -22.17
C LYS A 56 10.91 4.64 -23.27
N ARG A 57 11.26 3.91 -24.32
CA ARG A 57 10.35 3.58 -25.43
C ARG A 57 9.66 2.24 -25.21
N HIS A 58 8.42 2.13 -25.68
CA HIS A 58 7.70 0.85 -25.70
C HIS A 58 8.31 -0.09 -26.74
N VAL A 59 8.35 -1.38 -26.43
CA VAL A 59 8.87 -2.43 -27.31
C VAL A 59 7.81 -3.50 -27.51
N MET A 60 7.69 -3.99 -28.75
CA MET A 60 6.86 -5.13 -29.10
C MET A 60 7.78 -6.27 -29.53
N LEU A 61 7.80 -7.35 -28.75
CA LEU A 61 8.60 -8.55 -29.04
C LEU A 61 7.73 -9.60 -29.73
N ILE A 62 8.09 -9.96 -30.96
CA ILE A 62 7.37 -10.97 -31.77
C ILE A 62 8.29 -12.18 -31.95
N GLY A 63 7.76 -13.37 -31.72
CA GLY A 63 8.47 -14.63 -31.95
C GLY A 63 7.75 -15.83 -31.34
N ASP A 64 8.21 -17.02 -31.68
CA ASP A 64 7.63 -18.29 -31.23
C ASP A 64 7.62 -18.44 -29.70
N PRO A 65 6.69 -19.22 -29.11
CA PRO A 65 6.71 -19.49 -27.68
C PRO A 65 8.05 -20.13 -27.27
N GLY A 66 8.59 -19.74 -26.11
CA GLY A 66 9.86 -20.27 -25.61
C GLY A 66 11.13 -19.59 -26.13
N THR A 67 11.04 -18.57 -26.99
CA THR A 67 12.22 -17.84 -27.53
C THR A 67 12.81 -16.77 -26.61
N GLY A 68 12.44 -16.73 -25.32
CA GLY A 68 13.02 -15.78 -24.36
C GLY A 68 12.43 -14.36 -24.34
N LYS A 69 11.24 -14.13 -24.92
CA LYS A 69 10.57 -12.81 -24.91
C LYS A 69 10.42 -12.20 -23.51
N SER A 70 9.94 -12.98 -22.53
CA SER A 70 9.80 -12.51 -21.15
C SER A 70 11.14 -12.24 -20.48
N MET A 71 12.20 -12.97 -20.86
CA MET A 71 13.56 -12.74 -20.36
C MET A 71 14.12 -11.41 -20.89
N LEU A 72 13.91 -11.10 -22.17
CA LEU A 72 14.25 -9.81 -22.77
C LEU A 72 13.45 -8.66 -22.14
N ALA A 73 12.15 -8.86 -21.90
CA ALA A 73 11.32 -7.85 -21.23
C ALA A 73 11.79 -7.59 -19.78
N ARG A 74 12.20 -8.63 -19.06
CA ARG A 74 12.74 -8.50 -17.70
C ARG A 74 14.13 -7.87 -17.68
N SER A 75 14.99 -8.16 -18.66
CA SER A 75 16.30 -7.52 -18.74
C SER A 75 16.20 -6.02 -19.04
N MET A 76 15.12 -5.57 -19.66
CA MET A 76 14.82 -4.16 -19.86
C MET A 76 14.73 -3.38 -18.53
N THR A 77 14.10 -3.95 -17.50
CA THR A 77 13.93 -3.26 -16.20
C THR A 77 15.24 -3.09 -15.45
N GLU A 78 16.21 -3.98 -15.66
CA GLU A 78 17.57 -3.85 -15.12
C GLU A 78 18.38 -2.72 -15.80
N MET A 79 18.00 -2.36 -17.02
CA MET A 79 18.66 -1.32 -17.82
C MET A 79 17.98 0.04 -17.72
N LEU A 80 16.79 0.10 -17.12
CA LEU A 80 16.14 1.38 -16.85
C LEU A 80 17.02 2.21 -15.90
N PRO A 81 17.13 3.53 -16.13
CA PRO A 81 17.85 4.40 -15.21
C PRO A 81 17.23 4.33 -13.82
N ARG A 82 18.09 4.29 -12.79
CA ARG A 82 17.67 4.35 -11.39
C ARG A 82 17.23 5.77 -11.07
N GLU A 83 15.96 6.05 -11.34
CA GLU A 83 15.30 7.28 -10.95
C GLU A 83 14.55 7.09 -9.64
N ASP A 84 14.22 8.20 -8.98
CA ASP A 84 13.48 8.18 -7.73
C ASP A 84 12.09 7.55 -7.96
N LEU A 85 11.90 6.34 -7.45
CA LEU A 85 10.60 5.69 -7.43
C LEU A 85 9.62 6.49 -6.56
N GLN A 86 8.33 6.28 -6.82
CA GLN A 86 7.28 7.08 -6.21
C GLN A 86 6.21 6.19 -5.57
N ASP A 87 5.84 6.49 -4.33
CA ASP A 87 4.70 5.88 -3.66
C ASP A 87 3.41 6.61 -4.08
N ILE A 88 2.31 5.86 -4.18
CA ILE A 88 0.99 6.37 -4.54
C ILE A 88 0.05 6.18 -3.35
N ILE A 89 -0.50 7.29 -2.86
CA ILE A 89 -1.43 7.34 -1.73
C ILE A 89 -2.79 7.83 -2.22
N VAL A 90 -3.86 7.26 -1.69
CA VAL A 90 -5.23 7.71 -1.94
C VAL A 90 -5.87 8.27 -0.67
N TYR A 91 -6.50 9.42 -0.82
CA TYR A 91 -7.20 10.15 0.23
C TYR A 91 -8.69 10.16 -0.04
N HIS A 92 -9.49 10.09 1.03
CA HIS A 92 -10.90 10.41 0.95
C HIS A 92 -11.11 11.86 0.52
N ASN A 93 -12.05 12.09 -0.38
CA ASN A 93 -12.46 13.42 -0.79
C ASN A 93 -13.77 13.81 -0.07
N PRO A 94 -13.76 14.83 0.80
CA PRO A 94 -14.95 15.25 1.55
C PRO A 94 -15.99 15.99 0.70
N GLU A 95 -15.61 16.49 -0.48
CA GLU A 95 -16.51 17.21 -1.39
C GLU A 95 -17.29 16.24 -2.29
N ASP A 96 -16.59 15.26 -2.87
CA ASP A 96 -17.19 14.16 -3.64
C ASP A 96 -16.58 12.82 -3.22
N PRO A 97 -17.32 12.00 -2.43
CA PRO A 97 -16.85 10.68 -2.03
C PRO A 97 -16.52 9.73 -3.19
N ASN A 98 -17.12 9.90 -4.37
CA ASN A 98 -16.86 9.03 -5.53
C ASN A 98 -15.61 9.42 -6.31
N GLU A 99 -14.96 10.53 -5.96
CA GLU A 99 -13.72 10.99 -6.58
C GLU A 99 -12.58 11.09 -5.54
N PRO A 100 -11.93 9.97 -5.18
CA PRO A 100 -10.81 9.96 -4.23
C PRO A 100 -9.60 10.75 -4.76
N LYS A 101 -8.91 11.45 -3.87
CA LYS A 101 -7.74 12.27 -4.25
C LYS A 101 -6.46 11.43 -4.23
N ILE A 102 -5.76 11.38 -5.35
CA ILE A 102 -4.48 10.69 -5.48
C ILE A 102 -3.32 11.65 -5.19
N ARG A 103 -2.37 11.20 -4.36
CA ARG A 103 -1.14 11.92 -4.05
C ARG A 103 0.07 11.04 -4.32
N VAL A 104 1.02 11.58 -5.07
CA VAL A 104 2.29 10.94 -5.36
C VAL A 104 3.37 11.52 -4.46
N VAL A 105 4.17 10.66 -3.83
CA VAL A 105 5.29 11.05 -2.96
C VAL A 105 6.53 10.22 -3.29
N PRO A 106 7.76 10.66 -2.94
CA PRO A 106 8.95 9.84 -3.11
C PRO A 106 8.85 8.50 -2.37
N ALA A 107 9.52 7.48 -2.90
CA ALA A 107 9.58 6.13 -2.33
C ALA A 107 9.91 6.15 -0.82
N GLY A 108 9.21 5.33 -0.06
CA GLY A 108 9.34 5.21 1.40
C GLY A 108 8.51 6.21 2.21
N LYS A 109 8.28 7.43 1.69
CA LYS A 109 7.49 8.45 2.42
C LYS A 109 6.01 8.11 2.51
N GLY A 110 5.47 7.32 1.57
CA GLY A 110 4.05 6.95 1.60
C GLY A 110 3.69 6.17 2.85
N ARG A 111 4.56 5.24 3.25
CA ARG A 111 4.39 4.44 4.47
C ARG A 111 4.50 5.29 5.74
N GLU A 112 5.43 6.24 5.77
CA GLU A 112 5.58 7.16 6.91
C GLU A 112 4.33 8.03 7.10
N ILE A 113 3.80 8.60 6.01
CA ILE A 113 2.61 9.46 6.05
C ILE A 113 1.39 8.68 6.54
N VAL A 114 1.14 7.49 5.98
CA VAL A 114 -0.01 6.65 6.37
C VAL A 114 0.11 6.22 7.83
N ASN A 115 1.29 5.82 8.29
CA ASN A 115 1.51 5.43 9.68
C ASN A 115 1.34 6.61 10.65
N ALA A 116 1.85 7.79 10.30
CA ALA A 116 1.69 9.00 11.10
C ALA A 116 0.21 9.38 11.26
N GLN A 117 -0.54 9.39 10.16
CA GLN A 117 -1.97 9.73 10.18
C GLN A 117 -2.81 8.66 10.88
N LYS A 118 -2.45 7.39 10.75
CA LYS A 118 -3.06 6.29 11.51
C LYS A 118 -2.80 6.41 13.02
N ALA A 119 -1.58 6.76 13.41
CA ALA A 119 -1.23 7.00 14.81
C ALA A 119 -1.96 8.22 15.38
N GLU A 120 -2.04 9.32 14.62
CA GLU A 120 -2.81 10.51 15.02
C GLU A 120 -4.30 10.21 15.17
N ALA A 121 -4.89 9.44 14.25
CA ALA A 121 -6.28 9.00 14.36
C ALA A 121 -6.50 8.13 15.60
N MET A 122 -5.58 7.21 15.91
CA MET A 122 -5.64 6.37 17.11
C MET A 122 -5.51 7.20 18.40
N GLN A 123 -4.59 8.17 18.44
CA GLN A 123 -4.43 9.06 19.59
C GLN A 123 -5.65 9.94 19.82
N ARG A 124 -6.25 10.50 18.76
CA ARG A 124 -7.49 11.28 18.88
C ARG A 124 -8.64 10.41 19.40
N ARG A 125 -8.73 9.15 18.97
CA ARG A 125 -9.70 8.19 19.49
C ARG A 125 -9.50 7.92 20.97
N GLU A 126 -8.26 7.67 21.40
CA GLU A 126 -7.92 7.44 22.81
C GLU A 126 -8.19 8.68 23.67
N GLN A 127 -7.86 9.88 23.19
CA GLN A 127 -8.16 11.13 23.89
C GLN A 127 -9.66 11.36 24.05
N LYS A 128 -10.47 11.15 23.00
CA LYS A 128 -11.92 11.23 23.09
C LYS A 128 -12.50 10.19 24.05
N ALA A 129 -12.02 8.94 23.98
CA ALA A 129 -12.47 7.88 24.88
C ALA A 129 -12.10 8.18 26.34
N SER A 130 -10.87 8.66 26.59
CA SER A 130 -10.40 9.10 27.90
C SER A 130 -11.23 10.26 28.43
N MET A 131 -11.47 11.30 27.62
CA MET A 131 -12.29 12.46 27.99
C MET A 131 -13.73 12.07 28.33
N VAL A 132 -14.37 11.21 27.52
CA VAL A 132 -15.71 10.68 27.82
C VAL A 132 -15.69 9.89 29.13
N MET A 133 -14.67 9.08 29.36
CA MET A 133 -14.56 8.32 30.62
C MET A 133 -14.38 9.24 31.83
N THR A 134 -13.58 10.30 31.71
CA THR A 134 -13.42 11.33 32.75
C THR A 134 -14.74 12.03 33.05
N ILE A 135 -15.52 12.41 32.03
CA ILE A 135 -16.84 13.03 32.20
C ILE A 135 -17.81 12.06 32.91
N VAL A 136 -17.82 10.79 32.52
CA VAL A 136 -18.63 9.73 33.15
C VAL A 136 -18.28 9.56 34.63
N PHE A 137 -16.99 9.46 34.97
CA PHE A 137 -16.54 9.38 36.37
C PHE A 137 -16.90 10.64 37.16
N PHE A 138 -16.80 11.82 36.56
CA PHE A 138 -17.16 13.08 37.20
C PHE A 138 -18.65 13.15 37.52
N ILE A 139 -19.53 12.72 36.59
CA ILE A 139 -20.99 12.68 36.81
C ILE A 139 -21.34 11.72 37.94
N ILE A 140 -20.73 10.52 37.96
CA ILE A 140 -20.96 9.54 39.02
C ILE A 140 -20.45 10.07 40.37
N GLY A 141 -19.25 10.66 40.40
CA GLY A 141 -18.68 11.25 41.61
C GLY A 141 -19.51 12.42 42.16
N LEU A 142 -19.93 13.34 41.30
CA LEU A 142 -20.80 14.46 41.68
C LEU A 142 -22.17 13.97 42.20
N SER A 143 -22.72 12.92 41.58
CA SER A 143 -23.96 12.30 42.02
C SER A 143 -23.87 11.71 43.44
N VAL A 144 -22.72 11.13 43.79
CA VAL A 144 -22.47 10.60 45.14
C VAL A 144 -22.26 11.74 46.14
N ILE A 145 -21.56 12.80 45.76
CA ILE A 145 -21.33 13.98 46.62
C ILE A 145 -22.65 14.71 46.92
N LEU A 146 -23.52 14.92 45.91
CA LEU A 146 -24.82 15.57 46.08
C LEU A 146 -25.82 14.74 46.89
N SER A 147 -25.65 13.42 46.89
CA SER A 147 -26.41 12.46 47.70
C SER A 147 -26.08 12.58 49.19
N TYR A 148 -24.91 13.12 49.52
CA TYR A 148 -24.47 13.32 50.90
C TYR A 148 -25.06 14.59 51.51
N ASN A 149 -25.58 14.51 52.74
CA ASN A 149 -26.18 15.66 53.39
C ASN A 149 -25.13 16.52 54.11
N TRP A 150 -24.55 17.48 53.38
CA TRP A 150 -23.44 18.34 53.86
C TRP A 150 -23.75 19.19 55.11
N GLY A 151 -25.02 19.33 55.51
CA GLY A 151 -25.45 20.14 56.66
C GLY A 151 -25.79 19.36 57.94
N ALA A 152 -25.63 18.03 57.94
CA ALA A 152 -25.96 17.20 59.10
C ALA A 152 -24.75 17.05 60.06
N PRO A 153 -24.97 16.97 61.40
CA PRO A 153 -23.91 16.73 62.37
C PRO A 153 -23.25 15.35 62.24
N THR A 154 -23.93 14.42 61.58
CA THR A 154 -23.46 13.06 61.27
C THR A 154 -23.42 12.84 59.75
N PRO A 155 -22.43 12.08 59.25
CA PRO A 155 -22.41 11.51 57.91
C PRO A 155 -23.69 10.75 57.52
N GLU A 156 -24.70 11.43 56.96
CA GLU A 156 -25.93 10.79 56.52
C GLU A 156 -26.24 11.09 55.05
N PHE A 157 -26.61 10.06 54.32
CA PHE A 157 -27.16 10.20 52.97
C PHE A 157 -28.57 10.79 53.06
N ARG A 158 -28.91 11.71 52.15
CA ARG A 158 -30.27 12.27 52.13
C ARG A 158 -31.32 11.20 51.82
N THR A 159 -32.57 11.45 52.17
CA THR A 159 -33.69 10.53 51.88
C THR A 159 -33.95 10.33 50.37
N ASP A 160 -33.55 11.30 49.55
CA ASP A 160 -33.58 11.25 48.08
C ASP A 160 -32.27 10.73 47.45
N ALA A 161 -31.27 10.37 48.25
CA ALA A 161 -29.97 9.83 47.80
C ALA A 161 -30.07 8.68 46.79
N PRO A 162 -30.96 7.68 46.96
CA PRO A 162 -31.06 6.58 45.98
C PRO A 162 -31.49 7.07 44.59
N ASN A 163 -32.39 8.05 44.54
CA ASN A 163 -32.88 8.60 43.28
C ASN A 163 -31.80 9.44 42.59
N ILE A 164 -31.05 10.25 43.34
CA ILE A 164 -29.96 11.06 42.80
C ILE A 164 -28.88 10.17 42.19
N ILE A 165 -28.44 9.13 42.91
CA ILE A 165 -27.43 8.16 42.43
C ILE A 165 -27.91 7.42 41.19
N LEU A 166 -29.17 6.95 41.18
CA LEU A 166 -29.75 6.26 40.05
C LEU A 166 -29.81 7.15 38.79
N PHE A 167 -30.24 8.41 38.94
CA PHE A 167 -30.24 9.37 37.84
C PHE A 167 -28.83 9.69 37.33
N GLY A 168 -27.85 9.84 38.22
CA GLY A 168 -26.44 10.06 37.84
C GLY A 168 -25.86 8.91 37.02
N ILE A 169 -26.11 7.66 37.44
CA ILE A 169 -25.68 6.46 36.72
C ILE A 169 -26.41 6.35 35.37
N LEU A 170 -27.71 6.62 35.33
CA LEU A 170 -28.51 6.57 34.11
C LEU A 170 -28.00 7.57 33.06
N VAL A 171 -27.75 8.82 33.47
CA VAL A 171 -27.21 9.86 32.58
C VAL A 171 -25.81 9.48 32.08
N ALA A 172 -24.94 8.98 32.96
CA ALA A 172 -23.61 8.51 32.59
C ALA A 172 -23.65 7.35 31.58
N ALA A 173 -24.56 6.39 31.77
CA ALA A 173 -24.76 5.26 30.86
C ALA A 173 -25.25 5.71 29.47
N ILE A 174 -26.20 6.66 29.43
CA ILE A 174 -26.70 7.23 28.16
C ILE A 174 -25.58 7.94 27.41
N ILE A 175 -24.79 8.77 28.09
CA ILE A 175 -23.66 9.49 27.47
C ILE A 175 -22.61 8.50 26.93
N TYR A 176 -22.27 7.46 27.70
CA TYR A 176 -21.32 6.44 27.27
C TYR A 176 -21.79 5.67 26.03
N ILE A 177 -23.07 5.29 25.97
CA ILE A 177 -23.63 4.58 24.81
C ILE A 177 -23.72 5.51 23.59
N ALA A 178 -24.19 6.74 23.77
CA ALA A 178 -24.34 7.71 22.68
C ALA A 178 -23.00 8.07 22.01
N THR A 179 -21.95 8.27 22.81
CA THR A 179 -20.61 8.57 22.31
C THR A 179 -19.97 7.37 21.60
N ARG A 180 -20.19 6.15 22.09
CA ARG A 180 -19.73 4.92 21.42
C ARG A 180 -20.38 4.69 20.05
N TYR A 181 -21.66 5.01 19.91
CA TYR A 181 -22.39 4.83 18.65
C TYR A 181 -21.97 5.83 17.58
N THR A 182 -21.64 7.06 17.98
CA THR A 182 -21.25 8.14 17.06
C THR A 182 -19.78 8.04 16.62
N GLY A 183 -18.89 7.55 17.49
CA GLY A 183 -17.45 7.50 17.22
C GLY A 183 -17.00 6.57 16.07
N HIS A 184 -17.80 5.58 15.70
CA HIS A 184 -17.44 4.64 14.62
C HIS A 184 -17.51 5.26 13.21
N ARG A 185 -18.24 6.37 13.02
CA ARG A 185 -18.55 6.94 11.69
C ARG A 185 -17.49 7.84 11.08
N GLN A 186 -16.81 8.66 11.88
CA GLN A 186 -16.00 9.77 11.34
C GLN A 186 -14.51 9.45 11.17
N GLU A 187 -13.98 8.49 11.93
CA GLU A 187 -12.52 8.39 12.07
C GLU A 187 -11.87 7.49 11.00
N ASN A 188 -12.60 6.50 10.47
CA ASN A 188 -12.12 5.70 9.34
C ASN A 188 -12.06 6.51 8.02
N LEU A 189 -12.82 7.61 7.90
CA LEU A 189 -12.82 8.46 6.71
C LEU A 189 -11.51 9.24 6.51
N MET A 190 -10.70 9.40 7.57
CA MET A 190 -9.55 10.32 7.55
C MET A 190 -8.19 9.65 7.35
N VAL A 191 -8.10 8.32 7.41
CA VAL A 191 -6.82 7.61 7.26
C VAL A 191 -6.63 7.28 5.78
N PRO A 192 -5.61 7.82 5.10
CA PRO A 192 -5.35 7.51 3.71
C PRO A 192 -4.83 6.08 3.55
N LYS A 193 -4.92 5.57 2.34
CA LYS A 193 -4.44 4.24 2.00
C LYS A 193 -3.27 4.31 1.03
N LEU A 194 -2.30 3.43 1.26
CA LEU A 194 -1.16 3.26 0.38
C LEU A 194 -1.54 2.28 -0.74
N LEU A 195 -1.56 2.74 -1.99
CA LEU A 195 -1.88 1.92 -3.15
C LEU A 195 -0.66 1.20 -3.70
N VAL A 196 0.42 1.97 -3.89
CA VAL A 196 1.70 1.46 -4.42
C VAL A 196 2.80 1.99 -3.53
N SER A 197 3.74 1.12 -3.16
CA SER A 197 4.87 1.48 -2.32
C SER A 197 6.15 0.87 -2.85
N HIS A 198 7.21 1.67 -2.86
CA HIS A 198 8.54 1.27 -3.25
C HIS A 198 9.53 1.56 -2.12
N THR A 199 10.65 0.85 -2.13
CA THR A 199 11.81 1.18 -1.31
C THR A 199 12.72 2.19 -2.05
N PRO A 200 13.41 3.11 -1.35
CA PRO A 200 14.20 4.16 -2.01
C PRO A 200 15.28 3.66 -2.98
N ASP A 201 15.85 2.48 -2.71
CA ASP A 201 16.94 1.89 -3.50
C ASP A 201 16.48 0.69 -4.35
N GLU A 202 15.16 0.54 -4.55
CA GLU A 202 14.61 -0.57 -5.33
C GLU A 202 14.93 -0.43 -6.82
N MET A 203 15.15 -1.55 -7.48
CA MET A 203 15.17 -1.56 -8.94
C MET A 203 13.76 -1.31 -9.49
N PRO A 204 13.62 -0.69 -10.67
CA PRO A 204 12.33 -0.55 -11.32
C PRO A 204 11.57 -1.88 -11.40
N PRO A 205 10.28 -1.92 -11.03
CA PRO A 205 9.54 -3.16 -10.93
C PRO A 205 9.29 -3.78 -12.30
N PHE A 206 9.43 -5.10 -12.38
CA PHE A 206 8.94 -5.89 -13.51
C PHE A 206 7.57 -6.46 -13.15
N VAL A 207 6.52 -5.98 -13.82
CA VAL A 207 5.15 -6.44 -13.62
C VAL A 207 4.71 -7.25 -14.85
N ASP A 208 4.61 -8.57 -14.68
CA ASP A 208 4.05 -9.44 -15.72
C ASP A 208 2.53 -9.46 -15.61
N ALA A 209 1.86 -8.82 -16.57
CA ALA A 209 0.40 -8.75 -16.65
C ALA A 209 -0.17 -9.71 -17.72
N THR A 210 0.59 -10.71 -18.17
CA THR A 210 0.14 -11.68 -19.17
C THR A 210 -1.11 -12.41 -18.68
N GLY A 211 -2.22 -12.30 -19.40
CA GLY A 211 -3.49 -12.96 -19.06
C GLY A 211 -4.24 -12.34 -17.88
N SER A 212 -3.86 -11.15 -17.42
CA SER A 212 -4.59 -10.45 -16.35
C SER A 212 -5.96 -9.96 -16.80
N HIS A 213 -6.95 -10.07 -15.92
CA HIS A 213 -8.29 -9.50 -16.13
C HIS A 213 -8.27 -7.98 -16.00
N ALA A 214 -9.31 -7.31 -16.52
CA ALA A 214 -9.38 -5.85 -16.58
C ALA A 214 -9.14 -5.18 -15.21
N GLY A 215 -9.79 -5.65 -14.14
CA GLY A 215 -9.61 -5.09 -12.80
C GLY A 215 -8.20 -5.25 -12.22
N ALA A 216 -7.48 -6.32 -12.59
CA ALA A 216 -6.10 -6.54 -12.16
C ALA A 216 -5.10 -5.66 -12.92
N LEU A 217 -5.36 -5.40 -14.21
CA LEU A 217 -4.49 -4.59 -15.06
C LEU A 217 -4.70 -3.08 -14.88
N LEU A 218 -5.96 -2.65 -14.75
CA LEU A 218 -6.36 -1.25 -14.76
C LEU A 218 -6.73 -0.70 -13.38
N GLY A 219 -6.83 -1.57 -12.38
CA GLY A 219 -7.37 -1.24 -11.06
C GLY A 219 -8.86 -1.54 -10.95
N ASP A 220 -9.32 -1.77 -9.72
CA ASP A 220 -10.72 -2.09 -9.41
C ASP A 220 -11.12 -1.44 -8.07
N VAL A 221 -12.41 -1.13 -7.93
CA VAL A 221 -12.99 -0.61 -6.70
C VAL A 221 -13.93 -1.66 -6.13
N LYS A 222 -13.64 -2.11 -4.92
CA LYS A 222 -14.47 -3.14 -4.27
C LYS A 222 -15.86 -2.60 -4.01
N HIS A 223 -16.86 -3.37 -4.39
CA HIS A 223 -18.26 -3.08 -4.06
C HIS A 223 -18.48 -3.10 -2.56
N ASP A 224 -19.15 -2.07 -2.03
CA ASP A 224 -19.59 -2.02 -0.64
C ASP A 224 -21.09 -2.34 -0.52
N PRO A 225 -21.48 -3.49 0.08
CA PRO A 225 -22.88 -3.83 0.28
C PRO A 225 -23.60 -2.93 1.29
N PHE A 226 -22.89 -2.12 2.08
CA PHE A 226 -23.47 -1.26 3.11
C PHE A 226 -23.70 0.20 2.66
N GLN A 227 -23.54 0.49 1.37
CA GLN A 227 -23.74 1.81 0.77
C GLN A 227 -25.15 2.39 1.04
N SER A 228 -26.17 1.56 1.24
CA SER A 228 -27.53 2.01 1.56
C SER A 228 -27.82 2.11 3.06
N GLY A 229 -26.93 1.58 3.90
CA GLY A 229 -27.14 1.34 5.34
C GLY A 229 -26.44 2.33 6.27
N GLY A 230 -25.68 3.29 5.74
CA GLY A 230 -24.94 4.29 6.54
C GLY A 230 -23.79 3.71 7.37
N LEU A 231 -23.28 2.53 6.97
CA LEU A 231 -22.07 1.85 7.45
C LEU A 231 -21.05 1.73 6.30
N GLU A 232 -20.98 2.78 5.48
CA GLU A 232 -20.20 2.78 4.25
C GLU A 232 -18.70 2.76 4.57
N THR A 233 -17.97 1.98 3.80
CA THR A 233 -16.52 1.98 3.72
C THR A 233 -16.11 3.19 2.90
N PRO A 234 -15.21 4.04 3.42
CA PRO A 234 -14.68 5.16 2.65
C PRO A 234 -14.11 4.71 1.30
N ALA A 235 -14.33 5.49 0.24
CA ALA A 235 -13.96 5.12 -1.13
C ALA A 235 -12.44 5.18 -1.46
N HIS A 236 -11.55 4.92 -0.50
CA HIS A 236 -10.08 4.98 -0.68
C HIS A 236 -9.40 3.61 -0.53
#